data_AF-A0A1F5KCK1-F1
#
_entry.id   AF-A0A1F5KCK1-F1
#
_cell.length_a   1.000
_cell.length_b   1.000
_cell.length_c   1.000
_cell.angle_alpha   90.00
_cell.angle_beta   90.00
_cell.angle_gamma   90.00
#
_symmetry.space_group_name_H-M   'P 1'
#
loop_
_entity.id
_entity.type
_entity.pdbx_description
1 polymer ?
#
loop_
_entity_poly.entity_id
_entity_poly.type
_entity_poly.pdbx_seq_one_letter_code
_entity_poly.pdbx_strand_id
1 'polypeptide(L)'
;MKRIFTGIAFLLAEPKLSKGQWLFLAQSVRTFGDGILLGSAAAFFLPEVFGLKEPIQFNRFILLVVSGLFLIGLGVIIIKRGEE
;
A
#
# COMPACT_ATOMS: atom_id res chain seq x y z
N MET A 1 -31.76 14.57 -5.88
CA MET A 1 -30.93 15.34 -4.91
C MET A 1 -30.58 14.56 -3.65
N LYS A 2 -31.53 14.02 -2.86
CA LYS A 2 -31.22 13.29 -1.59
C LYS A 2 -30.11 12.23 -1.68
N ARG A 3 -30.07 11.41 -2.74
CA ARG A 3 -29.07 10.33 -2.93
C ARG A 3 -27.63 10.83 -3.08
N ILE A 4 -27.42 12.00 -3.67
CA ILE A 4 -26.07 12.58 -3.87
C ILE A 4 -25.52 13.07 -2.54
N PHE A 5 -26.34 13.73 -1.72
CA PHE A 5 -25.97 14.15 -0.37
C PHE A 5 -25.67 12.95 0.56
N THR A 6 -26.39 11.83 0.42
CA THR A 6 -26.08 10.60 1.17
C THR A 6 -24.74 9.99 0.75
N GLY A 7 -24.42 9.98 -0.54
CA GLY A 7 -23.11 9.50 -1.02
C GLY A 7 -21.95 10.35 -0.52
N ILE A 8 -22.10 11.68 -0.53
CA ILE A 8 -21.10 12.61 0.01
C ILE A 8 -20.98 12.47 1.53
N ALA A 9 -22.10 12.33 2.25
CA ALA A 9 -22.08 12.10 3.70
C ALA A 9 -21.46 10.75 4.08
N PHE A 10 -21.62 9.72 3.25
CA PHE A 10 -20.94 8.42 3.42
C PHE A 10 -19.43 8.52 3.16
N LEU A 11 -19.02 9.29 2.16
CA LEU A 11 -17.60 9.57 1.87
C LEU A 11 -16.91 10.45 2.93
N LEU A 12 -17.68 11.33 3.58
CA LEU A 12 -17.21 12.23 4.64
C LEU A 12 -17.35 11.64 6.05
N ALA A 13 -18.07 10.53 6.21
CA ALA A 13 -18.13 9.82 7.47
C ALA A 13 -16.79 9.13 7.70
N GLU A 14 -16.08 9.50 8.75
CA GLU A 14 -14.89 8.77 9.17
C GLU A 14 -15.23 7.29 9.30
N PRO A 15 -14.48 6.40 8.64
CA PRO A 15 -14.78 4.98 8.69
C PRO A 15 -14.66 4.51 10.14
N LYS A 16 -15.80 4.14 10.74
CA LYS A 16 -15.88 3.57 12.09
C LYS A 16 -15.38 2.13 12.08
N LEU A 17 -14.08 1.96 11.90
CA LEU A 17 -13.42 0.67 12.02
C LEU A 17 -13.09 0.41 13.49
N SER A 18 -13.22 -0.84 13.92
CA SER A 18 -12.69 -1.26 15.21
C SER A 18 -11.16 -1.24 15.20
N LYS A 19 -10.54 -1.18 16.38
CA LYS A 19 -9.07 -1.23 16.52
C LYS A 19 -8.43 -2.41 15.76
N GLY A 20 -9.08 -3.58 15.79
CA GLY A 20 -8.63 -4.76 15.06
C GLY A 20 -8.70 -4.58 13.53
N GLN A 21 -9.74 -3.92 13.03
CA GLN A 21 -9.88 -3.63 11.61
C GLN A 21 -8.84 -2.61 11.12
N TRP A 22 -8.54 -1.58 11.92
CA TRP A 22 -7.46 -0.63 11.63
C TRP A 22 -6.08 -1.32 11.59
N LEU A 23 -5.80 -2.16 12.59
CA LEU A 23 -4.55 -2.92 12.64
C LEU A 23 -4.42 -3.86 11.43
N PHE A 24 -5.49 -4.59 11.09
CA PHE A 24 -5.51 -5.47 9.92
C PHE A 24 -5.28 -4.70 8.62
N LEU A 25 -5.93 -3.55 8.44
CA LEU A 25 -5.76 -2.70 7.27
C LEU A 25 -4.31 -2.21 7.16
N ALA A 26 -3.74 -1.70 8.25
CA ALA A 26 -2.37 -1.23 8.28
C ALA A 26 -1.36 -2.34 7.98
N GLN A 27 -1.55 -3.53 8.57
CA GLN A 27 -0.71 -4.70 8.29
C GLN A 27 -0.80 -5.10 6.82
N SER A 28 -2.02 -5.17 6.26
CA SER A 28 -2.23 -5.49 4.85
C SER A 28 -1.49 -4.51 3.94
N VAL A 29 -1.63 -3.20 4.19
CA VAL A 29 -0.95 -2.14 3.42
C VAL A 29 0.57 -2.27 3.53
N ARG A 30 1.11 -2.57 4.72
CA ARG A 30 2.55 -2.81 4.90
C ARG A 30 3.01 -4.04 4.14
N THR A 31 2.27 -5.16 4.19
CA THR A 31 2.60 -6.38 3.45
C THR A 31 2.63 -6.14 1.94
N PHE A 32 1.71 -5.33 1.40
CA PHE A 32 1.80 -4.91 -0.01
C PHE A 32 3.05 -4.07 -0.27
N GLY A 33 3.39 -3.13 0.62
CA GLY A 33 4.61 -2.35 0.53
C GLY A 33 5.87 -3.21 0.52
N ASP A 34 5.99 -4.15 1.47
CA ASP A 34 7.09 -5.11 1.56
C ASP A 34 7.16 -5.99 0.31
N GLY A 35 6.02 -6.47 -0.18
CA GLY A 35 5.93 -7.26 -1.41
C GLY A 35 6.43 -6.50 -2.64
N ILE A 36 6.11 -5.20 -2.76
CA ILE A 36 6.63 -4.35 -3.84
C ILE A 36 8.14 -4.15 -3.69
N LEU A 37 8.65 -3.89 -2.48
CA LEU A 37 10.09 -3.72 -2.26
C LEU A 37 10.86 -4.98 -2.64
N LEU A 38 10.48 -6.12 -2.07
CA LEU A 38 11.14 -7.39 -2.31
C LEU A 38 10.99 -7.84 -3.76
N GLY A 39 9.79 -7.72 -4.32
CA GLY A 39 9.50 -8.07 -5.71
C GLY A 39 10.27 -7.20 -6.69
N SER A 40 10.36 -5.89 -6.46
CA SER A 40 11.11 -4.97 -7.33
C SER A 40 12.63 -5.18 -7.24
N ALA A 41 13.16 -5.43 -6.04
CA ALA A 41 14.57 -5.77 -5.87
C ALA A 41 14.89 -7.08 -6.57
N ALA A 42 14.07 -8.11 -6.38
CA ALA A 42 14.30 -9.40 -6.99
C ALA A 42 14.12 -9.35 -8.53
N ALA A 43 13.18 -8.58 -9.06
CA ALA A 43 13.05 -8.36 -10.51
C ALA A 43 14.19 -7.54 -11.14
N PHE A 44 14.95 -6.79 -10.34
CA PHE A 44 16.10 -6.02 -10.79
C PHE A 44 17.42 -6.82 -10.68
N PHE A 45 17.67 -7.45 -9.54
CA PHE A 45 18.91 -8.16 -9.26
C PHE A 45 18.91 -9.64 -9.69
N LEU A 46 17.73 -10.26 -9.74
CA LEU A 46 17.54 -11.70 -10.04
C LEU A 46 16.35 -11.89 -11.03
N PRO A 47 16.36 -11.25 -12.21
CA PRO A 47 15.25 -11.27 -13.17
C PRO A 47 14.80 -12.68 -13.59
N GLU A 48 15.72 -13.65 -13.60
CA GLU A 48 15.48 -15.04 -13.94
C GLU A 48 14.48 -15.73 -12.99
N VAL A 49 14.41 -15.31 -11.72
CA VAL A 49 13.45 -15.85 -10.74
C VAL A 49 12.01 -15.52 -11.13
N PHE A 50 11.81 -14.44 -11.91
CA PHE A 50 10.51 -14.01 -12.42
C PHE A 50 10.30 -14.37 -13.89
N GLY A 51 11.19 -15.17 -14.49
CA GLY A 51 11.15 -15.48 -15.92
C GLY A 51 11.35 -14.27 -16.83
N LEU A 52 11.98 -13.20 -16.32
CA LEU A 52 12.33 -12.03 -17.10
C LEU A 52 13.64 -12.29 -17.86
N LYS A 53 13.69 -11.86 -19.13
CA LYS A 53 14.90 -11.99 -19.96
C LYS A 53 16.01 -11.01 -19.54
N GLU A 54 15.61 -9.86 -19.00
CA GLU A 54 16.50 -8.78 -18.59
C GLU A 54 15.97 -8.14 -17.30
N PRO A 55 16.83 -7.51 -16.49
CA PRO A 55 16.42 -6.69 -15.36
C PRO A 55 15.39 -5.64 -15.75
N ILE A 56 14.48 -5.31 -14.83
CA ILE A 56 13.64 -4.13 -14.99
C ILE A 56 14.50 -2.87 -15.13
N GLN A 57 14.02 -1.87 -15.86
CA GLN A 57 14.73 -0.60 -16.01
C GLN A 57 14.98 0.06 -14.64
N PHE A 58 16.16 0.65 -14.44
CA PHE A 58 16.53 1.31 -13.18
C PHE A 58 15.49 2.34 -12.71
N ASN A 59 14.96 3.16 -13.62
CA ASN A 59 13.92 4.15 -13.28
C ASN A 59 12.64 3.49 -12.74
N ARG A 60 12.26 2.32 -13.28
CA ARG A 60 11.10 1.55 -12.79
C ARG A 60 11.39 0.91 -11.45
N PHE A 61 12.61 0.38 -11.27
CA PHE A 61 13.06 -0.15 -9.97
C PHE A 61 12.94 0.92 -8.87
N ILE A 62 13.51 2.12 -9.09
CA ILE A 62 13.44 3.22 -8.12
C ILE A 62 11.98 3.64 -7.85
N LEU A 63 11.15 3.74 -8.88
CA LEU A 63 9.73 4.07 -8.71
C LEU A 63 9.00 3.05 -7.82
N LEU A 64 9.24 1.75 -8.04
CA LEU A 64 8.64 0.69 -7.23
C LEU A 64 9.17 0.71 -5.80
N VAL A 65 10.47 0.95 -5.59
CA VAL A 65 11.06 1.09 -4.25
C VAL A 65 10.40 2.25 -3.49
N VAL A 66 10.28 3.43 -4.10
CA VAL A 66 9.62 4.58 -3.48
C VAL A 66 8.15 4.29 -3.18
N SER A 67 7.45 3.58 -4.08
CA SER A 67 6.06 3.18 -3.88
C SER A 67 5.88 2.21 -2.70
N GLY A 68 6.79 1.23 -2.58
CA GLY A 68 6.79 0.28 -1.45
C GLY A 68 7.05 0.99 -0.11
N LEU A 69 8.04 1.89 -0.05
CA LEU A 69 8.30 2.71 1.14
C LEU A 69 7.12 3.59 1.51
N PHE A 70 6.46 4.19 0.51
CA PHE A 70 5.27 5.00 0.73
C PHE A 70 4.13 4.19 1.36
N LEU A 71 3.86 2.97 0.87
CA LEU A 71 2.85 2.09 1.46
C LEU A 71 3.19 1.68 2.89
N ILE A 72 4.45 1.37 3.18
CA ILE A 72 4.88 1.05 4.55
C ILE A 72 4.61 2.25 5.47
N GLY A 73 4.98 3.47 5.04
CA GLY A 73 4.69 4.70 5.75
C GLY A 73 3.19 4.96 5.94
N LEU A 74 2.39 4.70 4.90
CA LEU A 74 0.93 4.79 4.97
C LEU A 74 0.36 3.83 6.01
N GLY A 75 0.88 2.60 6.11
CA GLY A 75 0.49 1.65 7.14
C GLY A 75 0.73 2.17 8.57
N VAL A 76 1.82 2.90 8.80
CA VAL A 76 2.08 3.56 10.09
C VAL A 76 1.03 4.62 10.39
N ILE A 77 0.65 5.43 9.40
CA ILE A 77 -0.39 6.46 9.55
C ILE A 77 -1.75 5.82 9.85
N ILE A 78 -2.09 4.73 9.17
CA ILE A 78 -3.34 3.98 9.39
C ILE A 78 -3.40 3.39 10.80
N ILE A 79 -2.31 2.81 11.31
CA ILE A 79 -2.24 2.33 12.70
C ILE A 79 -2.50 3.47 13.67
N LYS A 80 -1.84 4.62 13.50
CA LYS A 80 -2.02 5.76 14.40
C LYS A 80 -3.46 6.25 14.43
N ARG A 81 -4.12 6.33 13.27
CA ARG A 81 -5.54 6.69 13.19
C ARG A 81 -6.49 5.68 13.85
N GLY A 82 -6.08 4.43 14.00
CA GLY A 82 -6.87 3.42 14.69
C GLY A 82 -6.66 3.35 16.20
N GLU A 83 -5.73 4.15 16.72
CA GLU A 83 -5.45 4.29 18.15
C GLU A 83 -6.08 5.55 18.77
N GLU A 84 -6.41 6.55 17.94
CA GLU A 84 -7.22 7.74 18.27
C GLU A 84 -8.71 7.38 18.42
#